data_AF-A0A1Y5LM48-F1
#
_entry.id   AF-A0A1Y5LM48-F1
#
_cell.length_a   1.000
_cell.length_b   1.000
_cell.length_c   1.000
_cell.angle_alpha   90.00
_cell.angle_beta   90.00
_cell.angle_gamma   90.00
#
_symmetry.space_group_name_H-M   'P 1'
#
loop_
_entity.id
_entity.type
_entity.pdbx_description
1 polymer ?
#
loop_
_entity_poly.entity_id
_entity_poly.type
_entity_poly.pdbx_seq_one_letter_code
_entity_poly.pdbx_strand_id
1 'polypeptide(L)'
;MTFARIQLFETDAEETARLAQAPVGSTNHSLSLLPVTNAHPDKHHLLELSWPQTRSCSGTTGGLGHERNGSHRMVVLPLNRHASAGEGLPRRHDGYWDCRIVSSDHPSYPVGGYDICVSDSELRRGRVLEV
;
A
#
# COMPACT_ATOMS: atom_id res chain seq x y z
N MET A 1 19.57 14.48 32.82
CA MET A 1 18.90 15.26 31.75
C MET A 1 18.23 14.29 30.80
N THR A 2 16.91 14.21 30.85
CA THR A 2 16.10 13.33 30.00
C THR A 2 15.83 14.02 28.67
N PHE A 3 16.52 13.60 27.60
CA PHE A 3 16.10 13.92 26.24
C PHE A 3 14.85 13.11 25.94
N ALA A 4 13.68 13.74 25.99
CA ALA A 4 12.49 13.20 25.35
C ALA A 4 12.82 13.11 23.84
N ARG A 5 13.08 11.90 23.35
CA ARG A 5 13.09 11.62 21.90
C ARG A 5 11.70 12.00 21.38
N ILE A 6 11.57 13.20 20.83
CA ILE A 6 10.39 13.59 20.07
C ILE A 6 10.46 12.78 18.77
N GLN A 7 9.93 11.56 18.79
CA GLN A 7 9.63 10.82 17.56
C GLN A 7 8.45 11.54 16.90
N LEU A 8 8.75 12.48 16.01
CA LEU A 8 7.74 13.14 15.18
C LEU A 8 7.30 12.15 14.09
N PHE A 9 6.25 11.37 14.36
CA PHE A 9 5.55 10.61 13.33
C PHE A 9 4.94 11.55 12.29
N GLU A 10 4.90 11.10 11.04
CA GLU A 10 4.29 11.85 9.93
C GLU A 10 2.81 12.02 10.20
N THR A 11 2.35 13.27 10.14
CA THR A 11 0.90 13.52 10.11
C THR A 11 0.36 13.09 8.75
N ASP A 12 -0.92 12.73 8.68
CA ASP A 12 -1.57 12.31 7.43
C ASP A 12 -1.44 13.38 6.33
N ALA A 13 -1.44 14.66 6.72
CA ALA A 13 -1.24 15.79 5.82
C ALA A 13 0.21 15.87 5.29
N GLU A 14 1.20 15.64 6.15
CA GLU A 14 2.62 15.60 5.76
C GLU A 14 2.90 14.42 4.81
N GLU A 15 2.31 13.24 5.07
CA GLU A 15 2.43 12.07 4.20
C GLU A 15 1.83 12.33 2.83
N THR A 16 0.63 12.91 2.81
CA THR A 16 -0.06 13.27 1.57
C THR A 16 0.75 14.27 0.76
N ALA A 17 1.33 15.28 1.43
CA ALA A 17 2.21 16.26 0.79
C ALA A 17 3.49 15.62 0.22
N ARG A 18 4.11 14.69 0.94
CA ARG A 18 5.28 13.92 0.48
C ARG A 18 4.94 13.08 -0.75
N LEU A 19 3.82 12.35 -0.73
CA LEU A 19 3.38 11.53 -1.85
C LEU A 19 3.02 12.38 -3.08
N ALA A 20 2.47 13.58 -2.87
CA ALA A 20 2.13 14.52 -3.94
C ALA A 20 3.36 15.09 -4.68
N GLN A 21 4.56 15.03 -4.07
CA GLN A 21 5.81 15.41 -4.75
C GLN A 21 6.19 14.43 -5.87
N ALA A 22 5.60 13.22 -5.89
CA ALA A 22 5.83 12.27 -6.96
C ALA A 22 5.20 12.76 -8.27
N PRO A 23 5.79 12.42 -9.44
CA PRO A 23 5.29 12.88 -10.73
C PRO A 23 3.87 12.37 -11.01
N VAL A 24 3.09 13.19 -11.72
CA VAL A 24 1.74 12.83 -12.18
C VAL A 24 1.80 11.53 -12.99
N GLY A 25 0.93 10.59 -12.65
CA GLY A 25 0.91 9.23 -13.25
C GLY A 25 1.70 8.18 -12.46
N SER A 26 2.47 8.57 -11.44
CA SER A 26 3.06 7.61 -10.50
C SER A 26 2.01 7.06 -9.52
N THR A 27 2.27 5.86 -8.99
CA THR A 27 1.43 5.27 -7.94
C THR A 27 1.37 6.16 -6.70
N ASN A 28 2.51 6.71 -6.27
CA ASN A 28 2.58 7.60 -5.11
C ASN A 28 1.73 8.87 -5.28
N HIS A 29 1.78 9.50 -6.46
CA HIS A 29 0.92 10.64 -6.76
C HIS A 29 -0.56 10.26 -6.79
N SER A 30 -0.89 9.06 -7.26
CA SER A 30 -2.27 8.56 -7.25
C SER A 30 -2.76 8.34 -5.81
N LEU A 31 -1.89 7.82 -4.94
CA LEU A 31 -2.19 7.61 -3.51
C LEU A 31 -2.36 8.94 -2.77
N SER A 32 -1.62 10.00 -3.10
CA SER A 32 -1.82 11.30 -2.45
C SER A 32 -3.21 11.91 -2.68
N LEU A 33 -3.94 11.46 -3.69
CA LEU A 33 -5.30 11.92 -3.97
C LEU A 33 -6.37 11.13 -3.18
N LEU A 34 -6.00 10.00 -2.58
CA LEU A 34 -6.93 9.15 -1.86
C LEU A 34 -6.94 9.49 -0.35
N PRO A 35 -8.12 9.47 0.29
CA PRO A 35 -8.21 9.70 1.72
C PRO A 35 -7.57 8.56 2.51
N VAL A 36 -6.92 8.90 3.61
CA VAL A 36 -6.47 7.91 4.61
C VAL A 36 -7.70 7.39 5.34
N THR A 37 -7.98 6.11 5.17
CA THR A 37 -9.13 5.40 5.76
C THR A 37 -8.73 4.58 6.98
N ASN A 38 -7.46 4.17 7.04
CA ASN A 38 -6.90 3.37 8.11
C ASN A 38 -5.57 3.98 8.54
N ALA A 39 -5.57 4.78 9.61
CA ALA A 39 -4.36 5.45 10.07
C ALA A 39 -3.27 4.45 10.50
N HIS A 40 -3.66 3.29 11.03
CA HIS A 40 -2.77 2.30 11.61
C HIS A 40 -3.15 0.90 11.14
N PRO A 41 -2.70 0.47 9.93
CA PRO A 41 -2.87 -0.91 9.50
C PRO A 41 -2.24 -1.85 10.52
N ASP A 42 -3.03 -2.83 10.95
CA ASP A 42 -2.61 -3.86 11.89
C ASP A 42 -2.61 -5.23 11.21
N LYS A 43 -1.89 -6.17 11.82
CA LYS A 43 -1.94 -7.57 11.46
C LYS A 43 -3.37 -8.08 11.55
N HIS A 44 -3.70 -9.01 10.67
CA HIS A 44 -4.98 -9.71 10.67
C HIS A 44 -6.23 -8.87 10.32
N HIS A 45 -6.10 -7.58 10.01
CA HIS A 45 -7.20 -6.82 9.42
C HIS A 45 -7.40 -7.21 7.95
N LEU A 46 -8.64 -7.51 7.56
CA LEU A 46 -8.96 -7.66 6.14
C LEU A 46 -9.10 -6.27 5.53
N LEU A 47 -8.24 -5.98 4.56
CA LEU A 47 -8.19 -4.71 3.87
C LEU A 47 -8.56 -4.91 2.41
N GLU A 48 -9.59 -4.19 1.98
CA GLU A 48 -9.93 -4.03 0.59
C GLU A 48 -9.09 -2.91 -0.02
N LEU A 49 -8.28 -3.28 -1.01
CA LEU A 49 -7.47 -2.38 -1.80
C LEU A 49 -8.11 -2.23 -3.19
N SER A 50 -8.35 -0.98 -3.57
CA SER A 50 -8.58 -0.62 -4.97
C SER A 50 -7.23 -0.68 -5.66
N TRP A 51 -6.93 -1.76 -6.39
CA TRP A 51 -5.67 -1.88 -7.10
C TRP A 51 -5.69 -0.92 -8.30
N PRO A 52 -4.94 0.20 -8.24
CA PRO A 52 -4.99 1.15 -9.31
C PRO A 52 -4.25 0.57 -10.52
N GLN A 53 -4.85 0.78 -11.67
CA GLN A 53 -4.44 0.37 -13.01
C GLN A 53 -3.00 0.77 -13.41
N THR A 54 -2.31 1.58 -12.59
CA THR A 54 -0.93 2.04 -12.76
C THR A 54 0.13 1.01 -12.41
N ARG A 55 -0.22 -0.11 -11.75
CA ARG A 55 0.74 -1.21 -11.61
C ARG A 55 0.86 -1.97 -12.93
N SER A 56 1.83 -1.57 -13.75
CA SER A 56 2.34 -2.42 -14.83
C SER A 56 2.70 -3.76 -14.22
N CYS A 57 1.94 -4.80 -14.54
CA CYS A 57 2.30 -6.16 -14.18
C CYS A 57 3.58 -6.48 -14.93
N SER A 58 4.75 -6.25 -14.34
CA SER A 58 6.02 -6.76 -14.87
C SER A 58 6.12 -8.24 -14.55
N GLY A 59 5.12 -9.01 -14.97
CA GLY A 59 5.23 -10.46 -15.06
C GLY A 59 6.16 -10.75 -16.23
N THR A 60 7.26 -11.44 -15.96
CA THR A 60 8.22 -11.95 -16.96
C THR A 60 7.64 -13.05 -17.84
N THR A 61 6.37 -13.39 -17.69
CA THR A 61 5.63 -14.31 -18.55
C THR A 61 4.93 -13.50 -19.63
N GLY A 62 5.37 -13.64 -20.88
CA GLY A 62 4.85 -12.97 -22.08
C GLY A 62 3.39 -13.32 -22.41
N GLY A 63 2.47 -12.94 -21.54
CA GLY A 63 1.03 -13.05 -21.70
C GLY A 63 0.45 -11.67 -22.00
N LEU A 64 -0.14 -11.57 -23.19
CA LEU A 64 -1.11 -10.60 -23.69
C LEU A 64 -1.43 -9.42 -22.75
N GLY A 65 -1.20 -8.19 -23.25
CA GLY A 65 -1.71 -6.98 -22.61
C GLY A 65 -3.22 -7.06 -22.46
N HIS A 66 -3.67 -7.44 -21.27
CA HIS A 66 -5.09 -7.49 -20.94
C HIS A 66 -5.65 -6.08 -20.92
N GLU A 67 -6.85 -5.92 -21.49
CA GLU A 67 -7.50 -4.64 -21.66
C GLU A 67 -7.58 -3.87 -20.34
N ARG A 68 -7.00 -2.68 -20.41
CA ARG A 68 -6.76 -1.71 -19.36
C ARG A 68 -8.04 -0.93 -19.06
N ASN A 69 -9.05 -1.54 -18.44
CA ASN A 69 -10.23 -0.80 -17.96
C ASN A 69 -10.87 -1.51 -16.76
N GLY A 70 -10.44 -1.13 -15.56
CA GLY A 70 -11.08 -1.59 -14.33
C GLY A 70 -10.22 -1.34 -13.10
N SER A 71 -10.79 -0.69 -12.08
CA SER A 71 -10.28 -0.77 -10.72
C SER A 71 -10.54 -2.19 -10.21
N HIS A 72 -9.50 -3.02 -10.11
CA HIS A 72 -9.67 -4.35 -9.55
C HIS A 72 -9.76 -4.28 -8.03
N ARG A 73 -10.69 -5.04 -7.47
CA ARG A 73 -10.83 -5.19 -6.03
C ARG A 73 -9.93 -6.32 -5.55
N MET A 74 -9.10 -6.04 -4.56
CA MET A 74 -8.27 -7.05 -3.90
C MET A 74 -8.46 -6.98 -2.39
N VAL A 75 -8.83 -8.10 -1.78
CA VAL A 75 -8.91 -8.24 -0.33
C VAL A 75 -7.62 -8.90 0.13
N VAL A 76 -6.91 -8.21 1.02
CA VAL A 76 -5.59 -8.63 1.51
C VAL A 76 -5.59 -8.74 3.03
N LEU A 77 -4.75 -9.63 3.52
CA LEU A 77 -4.48 -9.86 4.93
C LEU A 77 -3.02 -9.52 5.23
N PRO A 78 -2.71 -8.41 5.93
CA PRO A 78 -1.36 -8.08 6.35
C PRO A 78 -0.82 -9.11 7.35
N LEU A 79 0.39 -9.60 7.09
CA LEU A 79 1.05 -10.64 7.91
C LEU A 79 2.27 -10.06 8.65
N ASN A 80 3.23 -9.53 7.88
CA ASN A 80 4.49 -9.04 8.40
C ASN A 80 4.75 -7.61 7.93
N ARG A 81 5.13 -6.74 8.85
CA ARG A 81 5.54 -5.38 8.54
C ARG A 81 7.06 -5.31 8.42
N HIS A 82 7.53 -4.72 7.32
CA HIS A 82 8.92 -4.38 7.09
C HIS A 82 9.08 -2.88 7.17
N ALA A 83 9.64 -2.42 8.28
CA ALA A 83 10.07 -1.03 8.38
C ALA A 83 11.24 -0.79 7.42
N SER A 84 11.25 0.35 6.75
CA SER A 84 12.44 0.76 6.00
C SER A 84 13.60 0.94 6.99
N ALA A 85 14.69 0.20 6.78
CA ALA A 85 15.86 0.27 7.65
C ALA A 85 16.56 1.62 7.45
N GLY A 86 16.43 2.50 8.44
CA GLY A 86 17.10 3.79 8.47
C GLY A 86 17.35 4.24 9.91
N GLU A 87 18.37 3.68 10.55
CA GLU A 87 18.85 4.21 11.84
C GLU A 87 19.39 5.64 11.64
N GLY A 88 18.82 6.60 12.37
CA GLY A 88 19.47 7.88 12.67
C GLY A 88 19.10 9.12 11.85
N LEU A 89 18.17 9.07 10.89
CA LEU A 89 17.73 10.26 10.14
C LEU A 89 16.19 10.40 10.09
N PRO A 90 15.65 11.64 9.99
CA PRO A 90 14.21 11.85 9.92
C PRO A 90 13.66 11.29 8.61
N ARG A 91 12.74 10.33 8.75
CA ARG A 91 11.80 9.74 7.77
C ARG A 91 12.36 9.40 6.38
N ARG A 92 12.50 8.11 6.10
CA ARG A 92 12.89 7.60 4.80
C ARG A 92 11.92 6.50 4.34
N HIS A 93 11.02 6.85 3.43
CA HIS A 93 10.16 5.95 2.65
C HIS A 93 9.11 5.16 3.44
N ASP A 94 7.94 4.96 2.82
CA ASP A 94 6.92 4.06 3.35
C ASP A 94 7.52 2.67 3.50
N GLY A 95 7.34 2.08 4.69
CA GLY A 95 7.57 0.66 4.86
C GLY A 95 6.65 -0.14 3.94
N TYR A 96 6.85 -1.45 3.91
CA TYR A 96 5.94 -2.34 3.20
C TYR A 96 5.51 -3.48 4.11
N TRP A 97 4.43 -4.11 3.71
CA TRP A 97 3.87 -5.26 4.38
C TRP A 97 3.84 -6.43 3.41
N ASP A 98 4.17 -7.61 3.94
CA ASP A 98 3.83 -8.85 3.30
C ASP A 98 2.36 -9.11 3.59
N CYS A 99 1.57 -9.15 2.53
CA CYS A 99 0.13 -9.34 2.58
C CYS A 99 -0.25 -10.59 1.80
N ARG A 100 -1.18 -11.39 2.33
CA ARG A 100 -1.77 -12.51 1.61
C ARG A 100 -3.10 -12.10 0.99
N ILE A 101 -3.27 -12.38 -0.29
CA ILE A 101 -4.53 -12.14 -1.00
C ILE A 101 -5.53 -13.19 -0.53
N VAL A 102 -6.67 -12.74 -0.01
CA VAL A 102 -7.79 -13.59 0.41
C VAL A 102 -8.77 -13.77 -0.74
N SER A 103 -9.05 -12.68 -1.46
CA SER A 103 -9.94 -12.67 -2.63
C SER A 103 -9.50 -11.55 -3.57
N SER A 104 -9.64 -11.75 -4.88
CA SER A 104 -9.21 -10.77 -5.87
C SER A 104 -9.96 -10.98 -7.18
N ASP A 105 -10.39 -9.86 -7.79
CA ASP A 105 -10.96 -9.82 -9.13
C ASP A 105 -9.90 -9.50 -10.21
N HIS A 106 -8.61 -9.52 -9.84
CA HIS A 106 -7.49 -9.23 -10.74
C HIS A 106 -7.12 -10.49 -11.55
N PRO A 107 -6.97 -10.41 -12.90
CA PRO A 107 -6.72 -11.58 -13.74
C PRO A 107 -5.39 -12.30 -13.43
N SER A 108 -4.38 -11.57 -12.98
CA SER A 108 -3.09 -12.16 -12.53
C SER A 108 -3.15 -12.83 -11.16
N TYR A 109 -4.19 -12.55 -10.37
CA TYR A 109 -4.42 -13.14 -9.04
C TYR A 109 -5.89 -13.60 -8.94
N PRO A 110 -6.29 -14.60 -9.73
CA PRO A 110 -7.70 -14.97 -9.89
C PRO A 110 -8.26 -15.76 -8.69
N VAL A 111 -7.38 -16.25 -7.81
CA VAL A 111 -7.73 -16.98 -6.59
C VAL A 111 -6.98 -16.42 -5.38
N GLY A 112 -7.48 -16.65 -4.17
CA GLY A 112 -6.76 -16.34 -2.94
C GLY A 112 -5.52 -17.22 -2.74
N GLY A 113 -4.63 -16.80 -1.83
CA GLY A 113 -3.45 -17.56 -1.41
C GLY A 113 -2.11 -17.01 -1.89
N TYR A 114 -2.11 -15.99 -2.75
CA TYR A 114 -0.87 -15.34 -3.20
C TYR A 114 -0.35 -14.36 -2.16
N ASP A 115 0.97 -14.32 -2.00
CA ASP A 115 1.65 -13.32 -1.17
C ASP A 115 2.14 -12.16 -2.05
N ILE A 116 1.84 -10.94 -1.62
CA ILE A 116 2.22 -9.70 -2.29
C ILE A 116 2.82 -8.71 -1.30
N CYS A 117 3.70 -7.85 -1.79
CA CYS A 117 4.21 -6.72 -1.02
C CYS A 117 3.35 -5.48 -1.30
N VAL A 118 2.84 -4.86 -0.24
CA VAL A 118 1.99 -3.66 -0.29
C VAL A 118 2.64 -2.57 0.55
N SER A 119 2.68 -1.34 0.06
CA SER A 119 3.24 -0.22 0.83
C SER A 119 2.33 0.16 1.99
N ASP A 120 2.91 0.72 3.06
CA ASP A 120 2.16 1.24 4.21
C ASP A 120 1.11 2.26 3.72
N SER A 121 1.49 3.15 2.81
CA SER A 121 0.61 4.12 2.17
C SER A 121 -0.60 3.50 1.47
N GLU A 122 -0.44 2.37 0.78
CA GLU A 122 -1.57 1.68 0.14
C GLU A 122 -2.50 1.05 1.17
N LEU A 123 -1.97 0.38 2.20
CA LEU A 123 -2.80 -0.21 3.26
C LEU A 123 -3.58 0.85 4.05
N ARG A 124 -2.98 2.02 4.26
CA ARG A 124 -3.62 3.15 4.95
C ARG A 124 -4.80 3.76 4.20
N ARG A 125 -4.86 3.53 2.89
CA ARG A 125 -5.95 3.95 1.98
C ARG A 125 -6.90 2.80 1.65
N GLY A 126 -6.64 1.62 2.21
CA GLY A 126 -7.51 0.45 2.10
C GLY A 126 -8.74 0.57 2.99
N ARG A 127 -9.86 0.03 2.51
CA ARG A 127 -11.08 -0.07 3.33
C ARG A 127 -10.99 -1.28 4.23
N VAL A 128 -11.13 -1.08 5.54
CA VAL A 128 -11.22 -2.19 6.51
C VAL A 128 -12.56 -2.91 6.32
N LEU A 129 -12.50 -4.24 6.20
CA LEU A 129 -13.67 -5.11 6.19
C LEU A 129 -13.82 -5.71 7.59
N GLU A 130 -14.95 -5.42 8.22
CA GLU A 130 -15.37 -6.11 9.45
C GLU A 130 -15.96 -7.47 9.09
N VAL A 131 -15.53 -8.52 9.79
CA VAL A 131 -16.02 -9.90 9.64
C VAL A 131 -16.65 -10.36 10.94
#